data_AF-A0A7Y3EGD1-F1
#
_entry.id   AF-A0A7Y3EGD1-F1
#
_cell.length_a   1.000
_cell.length_b   1.000
_cell.length_c   1.000
_cell.angle_alpha   90.00
_cell.angle_beta   90.00
_cell.angle_gamma   90.00
#
_symmetry.space_group_name_H-M   'P 1'
#
loop_
_entity.id
_entity.type
_entity.pdbx_description
1 polymer ?
#
loop_
_entity_poly.entity_id
_entity_poly.type
_entity_poly.pdbx_seq_one_letter_code
_entity_poly.pdbx_strand_id
1 'polypeptide(L)'
;MKNLINTKLFVLAFLAMAITSCTDLVIEGTDSILQEESPEFEGLTDPAGSLNSLYQSTYGMIGDQANWFALNEVTTDETLVPTRGTDWSDNGIWRQLHNHRWKQDHGFLITVWNQLNINQFKASEIIDPLSSATTEEVAAAKFLRAFNMFFTLDFWGQVPFKEATAPNNELPTTLTAAEAYDFIISDLNDAISGLPSIGPSTATNRANKAAAYYLKAKVVLNAERYTGSAPNWADVISSVDAIEAEGYALQAGYFDIFTPAVDTETIWYANESLSIGNRIWNGLHYNHTTPNQGGGGWNGFSALSEFYDLFEGDASENYGMADGSPLNNQEERRGFVPDASSADEAVNYGFGYGFLIGQQYDGDGSALTDRSGAPLVLTRELDLNNSNETQGIRILKYHPNPSGVGVVASDDSFRAHEILFRFADAYLMKAEAMARNGSDVTTMINDLRTLRNASPLGSVSLNDILDERARELYIEFWRRNDLVRFDQFTKDWEWKNAEEVGNDVRNLFPIPLAALVSNPNLTQNPGY
;
A
#
# COMPACT_ATOMS: atom_id res chain seq x y z
N MET A 1 -67.54 25.96 -62.85
CA MET A 1 -67.50 25.25 -61.55
C MET A 1 -66.28 25.73 -60.78
N LYS A 2 -66.46 26.65 -59.82
CA LYS A 2 -65.43 27.00 -58.83
C LYS A 2 -65.85 26.32 -57.53
N ASN A 3 -65.14 25.27 -57.13
CA ASN A 3 -65.42 24.57 -55.88
C ASN A 3 -64.97 25.43 -54.71
N LEU A 4 -65.92 25.76 -53.83
CA LEU A 4 -65.67 26.43 -52.55
C LEU A 4 -64.92 25.46 -51.63
N ILE A 5 -63.67 25.79 -51.29
CA ILE A 5 -62.96 25.15 -50.19
C ILE A 5 -63.53 25.73 -48.89
N ASN A 6 -64.12 24.87 -48.07
CA ASN A 6 -64.85 25.23 -46.86
C ASN A 6 -63.87 25.46 -45.70
N THR A 7 -63.38 26.69 -45.56
CA THR A 7 -62.35 27.12 -44.59
C THR A 7 -62.71 26.87 -43.12
N LYS A 8 -63.99 26.58 -42.81
CA LYS A 8 -64.46 26.26 -41.46
C LYS A 8 -64.02 24.88 -40.96
N LEU A 9 -63.73 23.93 -41.85
CA LEU A 9 -63.27 22.59 -41.45
C LEU A 9 -61.80 22.60 -41.00
N PHE A 10 -60.98 23.49 -41.54
CA PHE A 10 -59.56 23.61 -41.17
C PHE A 10 -59.35 24.27 -39.79
N VAL A 11 -60.21 25.20 -39.41
CA VAL A 11 -60.13 25.84 -38.08
C VAL A 11 -60.53 24.87 -36.96
N LEU A 12 -61.49 23.97 -37.19
CA LEU A 12 -61.85 22.95 -36.20
C LEU A 12 -60.77 21.87 -36.03
N ALA A 13 -60.06 21.51 -37.11
CA ALA A 13 -58.96 20.55 -37.05
C ALA A 13 -57.71 21.12 -36.34
N PHE A 14 -57.47 22.44 -36.46
CA PHE A 14 -56.34 23.09 -35.77
C PHE A 14 -56.63 23.35 -34.27
N LEU A 15 -57.90 23.57 -33.89
CA LEU A 15 -58.29 23.77 -32.49
C LEU A 15 -58.32 22.46 -31.68
N ALA A 16 -58.54 21.31 -32.34
CA ALA A 16 -58.51 19.99 -31.69
C ALA A 16 -57.08 19.50 -31.38
N MET A 17 -56.04 20.07 -31.98
CA MET A 17 -54.64 19.76 -31.69
C MET A 17 -54.01 20.62 -30.57
N ALA A 18 -54.77 21.55 -29.98
CA ALA A 18 -54.26 22.48 -28.96
C ALA A 18 -54.57 22.08 -27.50
N ILE A 19 -55.14 20.90 -27.24
CA ILE A 19 -55.63 20.51 -25.89
C ILE A 19 -54.82 19.36 -25.26
N THR A 20 -53.64 19.00 -25.79
CA THR A 20 -52.79 17.93 -25.19
C THR A 20 -51.43 18.44 -24.71
N SER A 21 -51.35 19.69 -24.26
CA SER A 21 -50.14 20.27 -23.69
C SER A 21 -50.38 20.61 -22.22
N CYS A 22 -50.23 19.61 -21.36
CA CYS A 22 -49.84 19.63 -19.94
C CYS A 22 -50.28 18.29 -19.34
N THR A 23 -49.55 17.21 -19.61
CA THR A 23 -49.53 16.08 -18.68
C THR A 23 -48.56 16.48 -17.58
N ASP A 24 -49.07 16.67 -16.36
CA ASP A 24 -48.25 16.71 -15.15
C ASP A 24 -47.64 15.31 -14.99
N LEU A 25 -46.43 15.16 -15.51
CA LEU A 25 -45.67 13.90 -15.45
C LEU A 25 -45.08 13.82 -14.04
N VAL A 26 -45.88 13.36 -13.09
CA VAL A 26 -45.33 12.81 -11.85
C VAL A 26 -44.62 11.52 -12.25
N ILE A 27 -43.29 11.57 -12.28
CA ILE A 27 -42.47 10.39 -12.50
C ILE A 27 -42.58 9.55 -11.23
N GLU A 28 -43.42 8.51 -11.24
CA GLU A 28 -43.37 7.49 -10.19
C GLU A 28 -42.18 6.57 -10.49
N GLY A 29 -41.07 6.78 -9.77
CA GLY A 29 -39.90 5.93 -9.81
C GLY A 29 -40.25 4.54 -9.27
N THR A 30 -40.67 3.62 -10.14
CA THR A 30 -40.95 2.23 -9.76
C THR A 30 -39.68 1.40 -9.59
N ASP A 31 -38.53 1.90 -10.07
CA ASP A 31 -37.21 1.23 -10.03
C ASP A 31 -36.04 2.22 -9.92
N SER A 32 -36.29 3.45 -9.47
CA SER A 32 -35.26 4.49 -9.32
C SER A 32 -35.63 5.41 -8.17
N ILE A 33 -34.66 5.70 -7.30
CA ILE A 33 -34.78 6.77 -6.31
C ILE A 33 -34.67 8.09 -7.09
N LEU A 34 -35.80 8.78 -7.25
CA LEU A 34 -35.79 10.19 -7.64
C LEU A 34 -35.45 10.99 -6.40
N GLN A 35 -34.17 11.24 -6.19
CA GLN A 35 -33.74 12.24 -5.21
C GLN A 35 -33.95 13.59 -5.90
N GLU A 36 -34.85 14.43 -5.39
CA GLU A 36 -34.77 15.86 -5.72
C GLU A 36 -33.38 16.30 -5.27
N GLU A 37 -32.51 16.70 -6.20
CA GLU A 37 -31.15 17.12 -5.88
C GLU A 37 -31.21 18.36 -4.98
N SER A 38 -31.24 18.12 -3.67
CA SER A 38 -30.91 19.12 -2.68
C SER A 38 -29.43 19.44 -2.88
N PRO A 39 -29.03 20.72 -3.03
CA PRO A 39 -27.64 21.11 -3.20
C PRO A 39 -26.80 20.91 -1.92
N GLU A 40 -27.42 20.41 -0.84
CA GLU A 40 -26.84 20.22 0.48
C GLU A 40 -26.79 18.72 0.82
N PHE A 41 -25.73 18.31 1.51
CA PHE A 41 -25.60 16.93 1.98
C PHE A 41 -26.66 16.64 3.06
N GLU A 42 -27.53 15.66 2.81
CA GLU A 42 -28.66 15.30 3.70
C GLU A 42 -28.35 14.11 4.63
N GLY A 43 -27.11 13.61 4.60
CA GLY A 43 -26.72 12.38 5.27
C GLY A 43 -26.79 11.15 4.37
N LEU A 44 -26.03 10.11 4.72
CA LEU A 44 -26.05 8.82 4.04
C LEU A 44 -27.28 8.01 4.46
N THR A 45 -27.95 7.38 3.47
CA THR A 45 -29.06 6.47 3.71
C THR A 45 -28.62 5.11 4.25
N ASP A 46 -27.39 4.68 3.91
CA ASP A 46 -26.75 3.45 4.38
C ASP A 46 -25.28 3.72 4.76
N PRO A 47 -25.02 4.18 6.00
CA PRO A 47 -23.67 4.41 6.48
C PRO A 47 -22.82 3.13 6.52
N ALA A 48 -23.42 1.99 6.84
CA ALA A 48 -22.73 0.69 6.89
C ALA A 48 -22.21 0.28 5.51
N GLY A 49 -23.06 0.37 4.48
CA GLY A 49 -22.69 0.11 3.08
C GLY A 49 -21.65 1.10 2.58
N SER A 50 -21.74 2.36 2.98
CA SER A 50 -20.77 3.40 2.63
C SER A 50 -19.40 3.15 3.28
N LEU A 51 -19.38 2.74 4.56
CA LEU A 51 -18.16 2.34 5.26
C LEU A 51 -17.52 1.12 4.63
N ASN A 52 -18.30 0.10 4.27
CA ASN A 52 -17.79 -1.05 3.53
C ASN A 52 -17.17 -0.62 2.19
N SER A 53 -17.83 0.26 1.44
CA SER A 53 -17.31 0.80 0.18
C SER A 53 -16.01 1.60 0.36
N LEU A 54 -15.86 2.30 1.48
CA LEU A 54 -14.63 3.01 1.84
C LEU A 54 -13.48 2.06 2.16
N TYR A 55 -13.73 0.98 2.91
CA TYR A 55 -12.75 -0.09 3.10
C TYR A 55 -12.34 -0.68 1.75
N GLN A 56 -13.30 -1.00 0.87
CA GLN A 56 -12.96 -1.54 -0.46
C GLN A 56 -12.15 -0.57 -1.33
N SER A 57 -12.45 0.72 -1.25
CA SER A 57 -11.67 1.75 -1.96
C SER A 57 -10.25 1.84 -1.42
N THR A 58 -10.08 1.75 -0.09
CA THR A 58 -8.78 1.76 0.59
C THR A 58 -7.98 0.52 0.19
N TYR A 59 -8.59 -0.65 0.29
CA TYR A 59 -8.03 -1.93 -0.11
C TYR A 59 -7.60 -1.90 -1.58
N GLY A 60 -8.44 -1.41 -2.49
CA GLY A 60 -8.12 -1.30 -3.92
C GLY A 60 -6.85 -0.49 -4.20
N MET A 61 -6.61 0.56 -3.42
CA MET A 61 -5.40 1.38 -3.52
C MET A 61 -4.15 0.63 -3.05
N ILE A 62 -4.28 -0.23 -2.04
CA ILE A 62 -3.15 -0.94 -1.41
C ILE A 62 -2.74 -2.18 -2.19
N GLY A 63 -3.69 -2.91 -2.78
CA GLY A 63 -3.41 -4.18 -3.47
C GLY A 63 -2.71 -4.04 -4.83
N ASP A 64 -2.58 -2.83 -5.35
CA ASP A 64 -1.93 -2.54 -6.63
C ASP A 64 -0.39 -2.54 -6.50
N GLN A 65 0.33 -2.91 -7.56
CA GLN A 65 1.79 -2.76 -7.66
C GLN A 65 2.21 -1.38 -8.18
N ALA A 66 1.27 -0.64 -8.79
CA ALA A 66 1.48 0.74 -9.21
C ALA A 66 1.03 1.72 -8.13
N ASN A 67 0.97 3.01 -8.48
CA ASN A 67 0.32 4.02 -7.65
C ASN A 67 0.91 4.07 -6.22
N TRP A 68 0.10 3.76 -5.21
CA TRP A 68 0.47 3.92 -3.80
C TRP A 68 1.64 3.01 -3.40
N PHE A 69 1.68 1.77 -3.88
CA PHE A 69 2.84 0.90 -3.67
C PHE A 69 4.10 1.51 -4.28
N ALA A 70 4.00 1.95 -5.54
CA ALA A 70 5.15 2.49 -6.27
C ALA A 70 5.71 3.76 -5.61
N LEU A 71 4.86 4.60 -5.04
CA LEU A 71 5.29 5.79 -4.29
C LEU A 71 6.07 5.44 -3.02
N ASN A 72 5.70 4.35 -2.35
CA ASN A 72 6.36 3.94 -1.11
C ASN A 72 7.62 3.10 -1.33
N GLU A 73 7.71 2.36 -2.43
CA GLU A 73 8.80 1.39 -2.64
C GLU A 73 9.66 1.63 -3.88
N VAL A 74 9.08 1.97 -5.03
CA VAL A 74 9.89 2.21 -6.25
C VAL A 74 10.65 3.54 -6.17
N THR A 75 10.32 4.39 -5.19
CA THR A 75 11.09 5.61 -4.90
C THR A 75 12.20 5.38 -3.89
N THR A 76 12.48 4.14 -3.47
CA THR A 76 13.43 3.84 -2.39
C THR A 76 14.64 3.05 -2.89
N ASP A 77 15.48 2.63 -1.95
CA ASP A 77 16.61 1.73 -2.19
C ASP A 77 16.19 0.25 -2.25
N GLU A 78 14.91 -0.09 -2.08
CA GLU A 78 14.45 -1.49 -2.03
C GLU A 78 14.27 -2.12 -3.41
N THR A 79 13.54 -1.42 -4.27
CA THR A 79 13.07 -1.99 -5.53
C THR A 79 13.14 -0.99 -6.66
N LEU A 80 13.36 -1.52 -7.87
CA LEU A 80 13.28 -0.78 -9.10
C LEU A 80 12.57 -1.61 -10.17
N VAL A 81 12.07 -0.92 -11.19
CA VAL A 81 11.47 -1.55 -12.37
C VAL A 81 12.28 -1.13 -13.61
N PRO A 82 13.13 -2.02 -14.17
CA PRO A 82 13.91 -1.70 -15.35
C PRO A 82 13.06 -1.83 -16.62
N THR A 83 13.53 -1.27 -17.72
CA THR A 83 13.03 -1.66 -19.04
C THR A 83 13.49 -3.08 -19.37
N ARG A 84 12.58 -3.92 -19.84
CA ARG A 84 12.80 -5.33 -20.21
C ARG A 84 12.60 -5.54 -21.71
N GLY A 85 13.62 -5.21 -22.52
CA GLY A 85 13.47 -5.24 -23.97
C GLY A 85 12.36 -4.31 -24.45
N THR A 86 11.25 -4.87 -24.95
CA THR A 86 10.06 -4.08 -25.38
C THR A 86 9.06 -3.81 -24.26
N ASP A 87 9.19 -4.49 -23.12
CA ASP A 87 8.26 -4.42 -22.00
C ASP A 87 8.78 -3.51 -20.89
N TRP A 88 7.90 -3.05 -20.00
CA TRP A 88 8.23 -2.28 -18.79
C TRP A 88 8.94 -0.94 -19.01
N SER A 89 9.12 -0.51 -20.26
CA SER A 89 9.58 0.85 -20.53
C SER A 89 8.57 1.88 -20.03
N ASP A 90 7.27 1.64 -20.27
CA ASP A 90 6.11 2.43 -19.82
C ASP A 90 6.31 3.94 -19.88
N ASN A 91 6.90 4.42 -20.99
CA ASN A 91 7.28 5.81 -21.21
C ASN A 91 8.16 6.42 -20.08
N GLY A 92 8.92 5.57 -19.41
CA GLY A 92 9.81 5.89 -18.31
C GLY A 92 9.14 6.16 -16.97
N ILE A 93 7.85 5.88 -16.79
CA ILE A 93 7.12 6.22 -15.56
C ILE A 93 7.78 5.61 -14.30
N TRP A 94 8.15 4.33 -14.34
CA TRP A 94 8.83 3.68 -13.22
C TRP A 94 10.23 4.20 -12.98
N ARG A 95 10.99 4.42 -14.06
CA ARG A 95 12.35 4.94 -13.96
C ARG A 95 12.34 6.33 -13.34
N GLN A 96 11.36 7.18 -13.68
CA GLN A 96 11.18 8.50 -13.08
C GLN A 96 10.97 8.45 -11.56
N LEU A 97 10.31 7.40 -11.06
CA LEU A 97 10.21 7.15 -9.62
C LEU A 97 11.58 6.76 -9.03
N HIS A 98 12.22 5.73 -9.56
CA HIS A 98 13.49 5.22 -9.03
C HIS A 98 14.59 6.28 -8.97
N ASN A 99 14.72 7.06 -10.05
CA ASN A 99 15.76 8.06 -10.19
C ASN A 99 15.38 9.45 -9.64
N HIS A 100 14.23 9.56 -8.97
CA HIS A 100 13.73 10.80 -8.35
C HIS A 100 13.49 11.96 -9.30
N ARG A 101 13.12 11.68 -10.56
CA ARG A 101 12.85 12.70 -11.59
C ARG A 101 11.37 12.91 -11.91
N TRP A 102 10.48 12.47 -11.03
CA TRP A 102 9.05 12.74 -11.15
C TRP A 102 8.77 14.24 -11.20
N LYS A 103 7.63 14.56 -11.81
CA LYS A 103 7.08 15.90 -11.95
C LYS A 103 5.63 15.90 -11.51
N GLN A 104 5.04 17.10 -11.40
CA GLN A 104 3.64 17.27 -10.96
C GLN A 104 2.60 16.61 -11.87
N ASP A 105 2.97 16.22 -13.09
CA ASP A 105 2.12 15.52 -14.07
C ASP A 105 2.30 13.99 -14.06
N HIS A 106 3.10 13.45 -13.14
CA HIS A 106 3.34 12.02 -13.05
C HIS A 106 2.06 11.27 -12.65
N GLY A 107 1.62 10.31 -13.49
CA GLY A 107 0.32 9.66 -13.37
C GLY A 107 0.06 9.02 -12.00
N PHE A 108 1.03 8.30 -11.44
CA PHE A 108 0.87 7.67 -10.12
C PHE A 108 0.67 8.68 -8.99
N LEU A 109 1.34 9.85 -9.06
CA LEU A 109 1.21 10.89 -8.03
C LEU A 109 -0.20 11.47 -8.05
N ILE A 110 -0.73 11.73 -9.26
CA ILE A 110 -2.09 12.24 -9.46
C ILE A 110 -3.13 11.24 -8.97
N THR A 111 -2.98 9.96 -9.33
CA THR A 111 -3.92 8.91 -8.94
C THR A 111 -3.99 8.78 -7.42
N VAL A 112 -2.84 8.68 -6.75
CA VAL A 112 -2.79 8.51 -5.28
C VAL A 112 -3.32 9.76 -4.57
N TRP A 113 -2.97 10.96 -5.03
CA TRP A 113 -3.52 12.20 -4.48
C TRP A 113 -5.05 12.18 -4.52
N ASN A 114 -5.64 11.84 -5.67
CA ASN A 114 -7.08 11.81 -5.82
C ASN A 114 -7.72 10.72 -4.94
N GLN A 115 -7.16 9.51 -4.90
CA GLN A 115 -7.68 8.39 -4.11
C GLN A 115 -7.72 8.73 -2.62
N LEU A 116 -6.62 9.25 -2.06
CA LEU A 116 -6.54 9.60 -0.64
C LEU A 116 -7.55 10.70 -0.28
N ASN A 117 -7.62 11.77 -1.07
CA ASN A 117 -8.55 12.88 -0.82
C ASN A 117 -10.03 12.48 -0.98
N ILE A 118 -10.36 11.63 -1.96
CA ILE A 118 -11.73 11.09 -2.10
C ILE A 118 -12.10 10.22 -0.90
N ASN A 119 -11.20 9.35 -0.46
CA ASN A 119 -11.45 8.47 0.69
C ASN A 119 -11.59 9.28 2.00
N GLN A 120 -10.79 10.33 2.18
CA GLN A 120 -10.93 11.27 3.30
C GLN A 120 -12.32 11.94 3.31
N PHE A 121 -12.81 12.38 2.15
CA PHE A 121 -14.13 13.03 2.06
C PHE A 121 -15.26 12.03 2.35
N LYS A 122 -15.23 10.83 1.75
CA LYS A 122 -16.19 9.75 2.04
C LYS A 122 -16.24 9.38 3.52
N ALA A 123 -15.09 9.37 4.19
CA ALA A 123 -15.05 9.16 5.63
C ALA A 123 -15.78 10.26 6.39
N SER A 124 -15.64 11.52 5.95
CA SER A 124 -16.33 12.66 6.56
C SER A 124 -17.85 12.60 6.36
N GLU A 125 -18.34 12.10 5.22
CA GLU A 125 -19.77 11.85 5.00
C GLU A 125 -20.32 10.80 5.99
N ILE A 126 -19.57 9.74 6.28
CA ILE A 126 -19.97 8.71 7.27
C ILE A 126 -19.97 9.26 8.69
N ILE A 127 -18.99 10.09 9.03
CA ILE A 127 -18.82 10.67 10.38
C ILE A 127 -19.90 11.71 10.68
N ASP A 128 -20.42 12.40 9.66
CA ASP A 128 -21.37 13.48 9.85
C ASP A 128 -22.65 13.00 10.55
N PRO A 129 -23.16 13.73 11.57
CA PRO A 129 -24.35 13.33 12.32
C PRO A 129 -25.60 13.13 11.46
N LEU A 130 -25.72 13.78 10.30
CA LEU A 130 -26.85 13.59 9.38
C LEU A 130 -26.92 12.15 8.86
N SER A 131 -25.78 11.49 8.70
CA SER A 131 -25.70 10.09 8.29
C SER A 131 -26.20 9.12 9.35
N SER A 132 -26.35 9.53 10.61
CA SER A 132 -26.87 8.67 11.69
C SER A 132 -26.10 7.33 11.85
N ALA A 133 -24.80 7.33 11.55
CA ALA A 133 -23.93 6.16 11.73
C ALA A 133 -23.79 5.80 13.22
N THR A 134 -23.61 4.51 13.50
CA THR A 134 -23.33 4.01 14.85
C THR A 134 -21.98 4.50 15.36
N THR A 135 -21.77 4.46 16.68
CA THR A 135 -20.49 4.86 17.29
C THR A 135 -19.29 4.08 16.74
N GLU A 136 -19.46 2.78 16.47
CA GLU A 136 -18.39 1.94 15.91
C GLU A 136 -18.11 2.30 14.45
N GLU A 137 -19.14 2.56 13.64
CA GLU A 137 -18.99 3.01 12.25
C GLU A 137 -18.29 4.36 12.16
N VAL A 138 -18.65 5.31 13.02
CA VAL A 138 -17.98 6.61 13.13
C VAL A 138 -16.51 6.43 13.53
N ALA A 139 -16.21 5.55 14.49
CA ALA A 139 -14.84 5.28 14.92
C ALA A 139 -13.99 4.65 13.80
N ALA A 140 -14.55 3.70 13.06
CA ALA A 140 -13.91 3.10 11.89
C ALA A 140 -13.70 4.12 10.75
N ALA A 141 -14.68 4.98 10.48
CA ALA A 141 -14.55 6.05 9.50
C ALA A 141 -13.48 7.07 9.92
N LYS A 142 -13.39 7.44 11.20
CA LYS A 142 -12.32 8.31 11.72
C LYS A 142 -10.94 7.69 11.57
N PHE A 143 -10.80 6.39 11.85
CA PHE A 143 -9.55 5.68 11.58
C PHE A 143 -9.15 5.76 10.10
N LEU A 144 -10.09 5.49 9.18
CA LEU A 144 -9.81 5.57 7.75
C LEU A 144 -9.54 7.01 7.28
N ARG A 145 -10.22 8.01 7.85
CA ARG A 145 -9.95 9.42 7.56
C ARG A 145 -8.53 9.79 7.99
N ALA A 146 -8.14 9.43 9.21
CA ALA A 146 -6.79 9.62 9.74
C ALA A 146 -5.73 8.92 8.87
N PHE A 147 -5.99 7.68 8.42
CA PHE A 147 -5.09 6.95 7.51
C PHE A 147 -4.86 7.70 6.21
N ASN A 148 -5.94 8.12 5.53
CA ASN A 148 -5.83 8.82 4.25
C ASN A 148 -5.17 10.21 4.41
N MET A 149 -5.51 10.94 5.47
CA MET A 149 -4.91 12.24 5.81
C MET A 149 -3.43 12.10 6.15
N PHE A 150 -3.03 11.06 6.89
CA PHE A 150 -1.62 10.81 7.22
C PHE A 150 -0.77 10.61 5.98
N PHE A 151 -1.20 9.75 5.03
CA PHE A 151 -0.45 9.59 3.79
C PHE A 151 -0.49 10.85 2.93
N THR A 152 -1.58 11.62 2.93
CA THR A 152 -1.63 12.91 2.23
C THR A 152 -0.61 13.90 2.81
N LEU A 153 -0.53 13.97 4.14
CA LEU A 153 0.44 14.78 4.86
C LEU A 153 1.88 14.31 4.61
N ASP A 154 2.16 13.00 4.68
CA ASP A 154 3.51 12.46 4.53
C ASP A 154 4.05 12.58 3.09
N PHE A 155 3.15 12.53 2.10
CA PHE A 155 3.50 12.63 0.70
C PHE A 155 3.63 14.07 0.22
N TRP A 156 2.74 14.96 0.65
CA TRP A 156 2.65 16.32 0.10
C TRP A 156 2.77 17.45 1.12
N GLY A 157 2.81 17.17 2.42
CA GLY A 157 3.03 18.17 3.46
C GLY A 157 1.87 19.13 3.69
N GLN A 158 0.76 18.99 2.96
CA GLN A 158 -0.43 19.83 3.01
C GLN A 158 -1.65 18.94 2.79
N VAL A 159 -2.72 19.17 3.57
CA VAL A 159 -3.94 18.36 3.48
C VAL A 159 -5.13 19.26 3.17
N PRO A 160 -5.71 19.20 1.96
CA PRO A 160 -6.94 19.90 1.69
C PRO A 160 -8.09 19.23 2.47
N PHE A 161 -8.97 20.03 3.04
CA PHE A 161 -10.04 19.54 3.90
C PHE A 161 -11.34 20.31 3.66
N LYS A 162 -12.44 19.57 3.60
CA LYS A 162 -13.79 20.08 3.43
C LYS A 162 -14.75 19.21 4.23
N GLU A 163 -15.61 19.86 5.02
CA GLU A 163 -16.69 19.17 5.74
C GLU A 163 -17.75 18.65 4.78
N ALA A 164 -18.42 17.55 5.12
CA ALA A 164 -19.44 16.93 4.26
C ALA A 164 -20.61 17.89 3.96
N THR A 165 -20.98 18.72 4.94
CA THR A 165 -22.07 19.70 4.85
C THR A 165 -21.66 21.03 4.22
N ALA A 166 -20.39 21.21 3.86
CA ALA A 166 -19.94 22.46 3.26
C ALA A 166 -20.57 22.64 1.86
N PRO A 167 -21.09 23.83 1.52
CA PRO A 167 -21.74 24.10 0.24
C PRO A 167 -20.90 23.67 -0.97
N ASN A 168 -21.54 23.21 -2.04
CA ASN A 168 -20.85 22.73 -3.25
C ASN A 168 -19.91 23.77 -3.91
N ASN A 169 -20.21 25.06 -3.75
CA ASN A 169 -19.39 26.17 -4.25
C ASN A 169 -18.28 26.62 -3.26
N GLU A 170 -18.24 26.06 -2.05
CA GLU A 170 -17.17 26.32 -1.10
C GLU A 170 -15.93 25.49 -1.46
N LEU A 171 -14.80 26.19 -1.57
CA LEU A 171 -13.51 25.57 -1.87
C LEU A 171 -12.96 24.89 -0.61
N PRO A 172 -12.29 23.73 -0.74
CA PRO A 172 -11.64 23.10 0.41
C PRO A 172 -10.63 24.05 1.06
N THR A 173 -10.64 24.07 2.39
CA THR A 173 -9.53 24.67 3.17
C THR A 173 -8.27 23.84 2.98
N THR A 174 -7.11 24.38 3.34
CA THR A 174 -5.84 23.63 3.35
C THR A 174 -5.28 23.69 4.75
N LEU A 175 -5.25 22.53 5.42
CA LEU A 175 -4.61 22.40 6.73
C LEU A 175 -3.10 22.48 6.56
N THR A 176 -2.45 23.25 7.43
CA THR A 176 -1.00 23.19 7.59
C THR A 176 -0.58 21.81 8.11
N ALA A 177 0.70 21.46 7.98
CA ALA A 177 1.22 20.18 8.46
C ALA A 177 0.94 19.92 9.95
N ALA A 178 1.08 20.95 10.80
CA ALA A 178 0.80 20.86 12.23
C ALA A 178 -0.70 20.71 12.53
N GLU A 179 -1.57 21.47 11.85
CA GLU A 179 -3.03 21.34 12.01
C GLU A 179 -3.52 19.97 11.53
N ALA A 180 -3.00 19.48 10.41
CA ALA A 180 -3.32 18.14 9.91
C ALA A 180 -2.86 17.06 10.88
N TYR A 181 -1.64 17.18 11.44
CA TYR A 181 -1.14 16.28 12.48
C TYR A 181 -2.08 16.24 13.70
N ASP A 182 -2.46 17.40 14.24
CA ASP A 182 -3.34 17.49 15.41
C ASP A 182 -4.72 16.88 15.11
N PHE A 183 -5.26 17.12 13.91
CA PHE A 183 -6.52 16.55 13.45
C PHE A 183 -6.45 15.02 13.36
N ILE A 184 -5.39 14.48 12.74
CA ILE A 184 -5.15 13.04 12.63
C ILE A 184 -5.07 12.41 14.02
N ILE A 185 -4.31 13.00 14.94
CA ILE A 185 -4.19 12.49 16.32
C ILE A 185 -5.54 12.51 17.03
N SER A 186 -6.36 13.56 16.84
CA SER A 186 -7.71 13.63 17.39
C SER A 186 -8.59 12.49 16.88
N ASP A 187 -8.64 12.27 15.56
CA ASP A 187 -9.43 11.19 14.95
C ASP A 187 -8.96 9.81 15.44
N LEU A 188 -7.65 9.61 15.61
CA LEU A 188 -7.11 8.35 16.12
C LEU A 188 -7.46 8.11 17.59
N ASN A 189 -7.45 9.13 18.44
CA ASN A 189 -7.87 8.99 19.84
C ASN A 189 -9.36 8.64 19.97
N ASP A 190 -10.19 9.24 19.11
CA ASP A 190 -11.61 8.91 19.02
C ASP A 190 -11.82 7.48 18.50
N ALA A 191 -11.06 7.07 17.47
CA ALA A 191 -11.09 5.72 16.94
C ALA A 191 -10.67 4.68 17.99
N ILE A 192 -9.58 4.91 18.73
CA ILE A 192 -9.14 4.04 19.85
C ILE A 192 -10.26 3.88 20.90
N SER A 193 -11.03 4.94 21.15
CA SER A 193 -12.11 4.92 22.13
C SER A 193 -13.34 4.15 21.65
N GLY A 194 -13.66 4.23 20.35
CA GLY A 194 -14.89 3.66 19.78
C GLY A 194 -14.73 2.32 19.06
N LEU A 195 -13.52 1.91 18.66
CA LEU A 195 -13.27 0.64 17.96
C LEU A 195 -13.27 -0.56 18.91
N PRO A 196 -13.55 -1.77 18.40
CA PRO A 196 -13.51 -3.00 19.20
C PRO A 196 -12.08 -3.40 19.57
N SER A 197 -11.94 -4.04 20.74
CA SER A 197 -10.71 -4.74 21.17
C SER A 197 -10.70 -6.11 20.52
N ILE A 198 -9.72 -6.33 19.64
CA ILE A 198 -9.58 -7.54 18.81
C ILE A 198 -8.09 -7.89 18.80
N GLY A 199 -7.77 -9.05 19.39
CA GLY A 199 -6.45 -9.68 19.26
C GLY A 199 -6.31 -10.43 17.93
N PRO A 200 -5.17 -11.12 17.73
CA PRO A 200 -4.89 -11.79 16.46
C PRO A 200 -5.97 -12.81 16.07
N SER A 201 -6.63 -12.58 14.93
CA SER A 201 -7.76 -13.38 14.44
C SER A 201 -8.12 -12.99 13.00
N THR A 202 -9.04 -13.73 12.37
CA THR A 202 -9.59 -13.38 11.05
C THR A 202 -10.44 -12.09 11.04
N ALA A 203 -10.75 -11.54 12.23
CA ALA A 203 -11.46 -10.27 12.37
C ALA A 203 -10.54 -9.04 12.24
N THR A 204 -9.23 -9.22 12.06
CA THR A 204 -8.27 -8.13 11.81
C THR A 204 -8.32 -7.62 10.36
N ASN A 205 -9.36 -7.97 9.60
CA ASN A 205 -9.66 -7.42 8.27
C ASN A 205 -10.47 -6.12 8.29
N ARG A 206 -10.61 -5.51 9.46
CA ARG A 206 -11.22 -4.20 9.72
C ARG A 206 -10.41 -3.52 10.81
N ALA A 207 -10.50 -2.19 10.87
CA ALA A 207 -9.83 -1.43 11.92
C ALA A 207 -10.35 -1.86 13.30
N ASN A 208 -9.42 -2.03 14.22
CA ASN A 208 -9.66 -2.32 15.63
C ASN A 208 -8.78 -1.40 16.49
N LYS A 209 -8.86 -1.50 17.82
CA LYS A 209 -8.05 -0.66 18.71
C LYS A 209 -6.54 -0.79 18.46
N ALA A 210 -6.03 -1.99 18.21
CA ALA A 210 -4.62 -2.21 17.93
C ALA A 210 -4.19 -1.52 16.62
N ALA A 211 -5.01 -1.57 15.57
CA ALA A 211 -4.75 -0.85 14.32
C ALA A 211 -4.70 0.67 14.52
N ALA A 212 -5.59 1.22 15.36
CA ALA A 212 -5.60 2.65 15.67
C ALA A 212 -4.40 3.07 16.53
N TYR A 213 -4.00 2.26 17.54
CA TYR A 213 -2.76 2.48 18.27
C TYR A 213 -1.52 2.39 17.39
N TYR A 214 -1.49 1.44 16.45
CA TYR A 214 -0.39 1.30 15.50
C TYR A 214 -0.23 2.56 14.64
N LEU A 215 -1.33 3.03 14.03
CA LEU A 215 -1.29 4.21 13.17
C LEU A 215 -0.93 5.45 13.99
N LYS A 216 -1.43 5.56 15.23
CA LYS A 216 -1.04 6.63 16.15
C LYS A 216 0.46 6.59 16.45
N ALA A 217 1.01 5.43 16.79
CA ALA A 217 2.44 5.27 17.03
C ALA A 217 3.26 5.72 15.81
N LYS A 218 2.83 5.35 14.59
CA LYS A 218 3.47 5.76 13.34
C LYS A 218 3.43 7.27 13.12
N VAL A 219 2.27 7.90 13.30
CA VAL A 219 2.08 9.35 13.13
C VAL A 219 2.94 10.12 14.16
N VAL A 220 2.89 9.71 15.43
CA VAL A 220 3.64 10.36 16.51
C VAL A 220 5.15 10.21 16.30
N LEU A 221 5.63 9.03 15.89
CA LEU A 221 7.06 8.80 15.63
C LEU A 221 7.63 9.74 14.56
N ASN A 222 6.79 10.16 13.61
CA ASN A 222 7.16 11.09 12.53
C ASN A 222 6.83 12.56 12.86
N ALA A 223 6.40 12.90 14.09
CA ALA A 223 5.88 14.23 14.43
C ALA A 223 6.86 15.38 14.17
N GLU A 224 8.18 15.16 14.28
CA GLU A 224 9.19 16.19 14.00
C GLU A 224 9.06 16.75 12.58
N ARG A 225 8.77 15.88 11.62
CA ARG A 225 8.60 16.25 10.22
C ARG A 225 7.41 17.18 10.00
N TYR A 226 6.34 16.98 10.77
CA TYR A 226 5.07 17.67 10.56
C TYR A 226 4.93 18.91 11.45
N THR A 227 5.55 18.90 12.62
CA THR A 227 5.37 19.92 13.66
C THR A 227 6.65 20.69 14.01
N GLY A 228 7.83 20.20 13.58
CA GLY A 228 9.13 20.71 13.99
C GLY A 228 9.49 20.41 15.45
N SER A 229 8.65 19.68 16.18
CA SER A 229 8.86 19.33 17.59
C SER A 229 9.28 17.87 17.73
N ALA A 230 10.14 17.61 18.72
CA ALA A 230 10.55 16.24 19.03
C ALA A 230 9.30 15.36 19.28
N PRO A 231 9.24 14.16 18.68
CA PRO A 231 8.15 13.22 18.89
C PRO A 231 7.95 12.88 20.36
N ASN A 232 6.70 12.60 20.72
CA ASN A 232 6.39 12.07 22.03
C ASN A 232 6.73 10.57 22.08
N TRP A 233 8.00 10.26 22.35
CA TRP A 233 8.50 8.88 22.42
C TRP A 233 7.73 8.02 23.42
N ALA A 234 7.27 8.60 24.53
CA ALA A 234 6.48 7.88 25.53
C ALA A 234 5.12 7.44 24.99
N ASP A 235 4.47 8.26 24.15
CA ASP A 235 3.19 7.91 23.52
C ASP A 235 3.37 6.81 22.47
N VAL A 236 4.48 6.82 21.71
CA VAL A 236 4.85 5.70 20.81
C VAL A 236 5.00 4.41 21.61
N ILE A 237 5.82 4.42 22.67
CA ILE A 237 6.06 3.25 23.52
C ILE A 237 4.74 2.72 24.11
N SER A 238 3.92 3.60 24.70
CA SER A 238 2.65 3.19 25.32
C SER A 238 1.61 2.71 24.31
N SER A 239 1.64 3.21 23.06
CA SER A 239 0.76 2.73 22.00
C SER A 239 1.15 1.31 21.60
N VAL A 240 2.45 1.01 21.52
CA VAL A 240 2.94 -0.35 21.23
C VAL A 240 2.68 -1.30 22.40
N ASP A 241 2.84 -0.85 23.65
CA ASP A 241 2.47 -1.63 24.84
C ASP A 241 0.96 -1.97 24.83
N ALA A 242 0.11 -1.06 24.37
CA ALA A 242 -1.33 -1.29 24.25
C ALA A 242 -1.65 -2.32 23.15
N ILE A 243 -0.89 -2.36 22.05
CA ILE A 243 -1.00 -3.41 21.03
C ILE A 243 -0.58 -4.76 21.62
N GLU A 244 0.54 -4.83 22.33
CA GLU A 244 1.01 -6.07 22.97
C GLU A 244 -0.01 -6.60 24.00
N ALA A 245 -0.67 -5.70 24.74
CA ALA A 245 -1.73 -6.05 25.69
C ALA A 245 -2.99 -6.66 25.06
N GLU A 246 -3.22 -6.44 23.75
CA GLU A 246 -4.30 -7.07 22.97
C GLU A 246 -3.89 -8.49 22.48
N GLY A 247 -2.67 -8.95 22.79
CA GLY A 247 -2.19 -10.30 22.51
C GLY A 247 -1.33 -10.43 21.24
N TYR A 248 -0.97 -9.32 20.59
CA TYR A 248 -0.04 -9.31 19.46
C TYR A 248 1.40 -9.49 19.93
N ALA A 249 2.19 -10.26 19.19
CA ALA A 249 3.57 -10.58 19.52
C ALA A 249 4.36 -10.99 18.27
N LEU A 250 5.69 -10.90 18.33
CA LEU A 250 6.58 -11.41 17.28
C LEU A 250 6.37 -12.92 17.08
N GLN A 251 6.35 -13.36 15.82
CA GLN A 251 6.13 -14.75 15.44
C GLN A 251 7.39 -15.34 14.77
N ALA A 252 7.77 -16.57 15.14
CA ALA A 252 8.77 -17.34 14.39
C ALA A 252 8.19 -17.86 13.07
N GLY A 253 9.02 -18.06 12.05
CA GLY A 253 8.52 -18.40 10.71
C GLY A 253 8.13 -17.13 9.96
N TYR A 254 9.11 -16.39 9.43
CA TYR A 254 8.89 -15.10 8.78
C TYR A 254 7.92 -15.20 7.61
N PHE A 255 8.08 -16.19 6.74
CA PHE A 255 7.20 -16.36 5.59
C PHE A 255 5.82 -16.91 5.94
N ASP A 256 5.66 -17.57 7.09
CA ASP A 256 4.37 -18.06 7.57
C ASP A 256 3.41 -16.91 7.89
N ILE A 257 3.95 -15.76 8.28
CA ILE A 257 3.19 -14.52 8.56
C ILE A 257 2.45 -14.05 7.29
N PHE A 258 3.00 -14.27 6.10
CA PHE A 258 2.43 -13.80 4.83
C PHE A 258 1.46 -14.81 4.19
N THR A 259 1.00 -15.80 4.98
CA THR A 259 -0.05 -16.75 4.60
C THR A 259 -1.39 -16.31 5.19
N PRO A 260 -2.54 -16.76 4.65
CA PRO A 260 -3.86 -16.43 5.23
C PRO A 260 -4.14 -17.05 6.61
N ALA A 261 -3.19 -17.81 7.17
CA ALA A 261 -3.33 -18.37 8.51
C ALA A 261 -3.34 -17.24 9.54
N VAL A 262 -4.06 -17.45 10.65
CA VAL A 262 -3.99 -16.51 11.78
C VAL A 262 -2.61 -16.63 12.43
N ASP A 263 -1.89 -15.53 12.45
CA ASP A 263 -0.59 -15.36 13.09
C ASP A 263 -0.69 -14.38 14.27
N THR A 264 0.38 -14.20 15.07
CA THR A 264 0.37 -13.28 16.21
C THR A 264 0.80 -11.85 15.87
N GLU A 265 1.24 -11.57 14.63
CA GLU A 265 1.75 -10.28 14.20
C GLU A 265 0.72 -9.42 13.45
N THR A 266 -0.17 -10.00 12.63
CA THR A 266 -1.07 -9.26 11.72
C THR A 266 -2.13 -8.43 12.46
N ILE A 267 -1.89 -7.12 12.55
CA ILE A 267 -2.77 -6.14 13.23
C ILE A 267 -3.90 -5.70 12.30
N TRP A 268 -3.59 -5.47 11.02
CA TRP A 268 -4.57 -5.13 10.00
C TRP A 268 -4.14 -5.63 8.63
N TYR A 269 -5.03 -6.36 7.96
CA TYR A 269 -4.85 -6.81 6.58
C TYR A 269 -6.06 -6.47 5.71
N ALA A 270 -5.83 -6.31 4.41
CA ALA A 270 -6.87 -6.14 3.42
C ALA A 270 -7.41 -7.52 2.94
N ASN A 271 -8.73 -7.67 2.90
CA ASN A 271 -9.41 -8.96 2.68
C ASN A 271 -10.02 -9.15 1.29
N GLU A 272 -10.80 -10.25 1.16
CA GLU A 272 -11.37 -10.99 0.01
C GLU A 272 -11.74 -10.24 -1.29
N SER A 273 -11.83 -8.92 -1.27
CA SER A 273 -12.09 -8.13 -2.49
C SER A 273 -10.82 -7.73 -3.24
N LEU A 274 -9.63 -7.94 -2.65
CA LEU A 274 -8.35 -7.72 -3.32
C LEU A 274 -7.65 -8.99 -3.70
N SER A 275 -7.07 -8.97 -4.89
CA SER A 275 -6.07 -9.94 -5.26
C SER A 275 -4.68 -9.39 -4.99
N ILE A 276 -3.87 -10.09 -4.19
CA ILE A 276 -2.44 -9.79 -4.04
C ILE A 276 -1.61 -10.30 -5.23
N GLY A 277 -2.25 -10.86 -6.27
CA GLY A 277 -1.54 -11.37 -7.44
C GLY A 277 -0.66 -10.33 -8.11
N ASN A 278 -1.09 -9.07 -8.12
CA ASN A 278 -0.29 -7.93 -8.58
C ASN A 278 1.04 -7.79 -7.82
N ARG A 279 1.09 -8.19 -6.54
CA ARG A 279 2.27 -8.17 -5.67
C ARG A 279 3.13 -9.44 -5.82
N ILE A 280 2.50 -10.57 -6.11
CA ILE A 280 3.16 -11.86 -6.33
C ILE A 280 3.86 -11.90 -7.70
N TRP A 281 3.13 -11.55 -8.76
CA TRP A 281 3.54 -11.85 -10.15
C TRP A 281 4.38 -10.77 -10.83
N ASN A 282 4.46 -9.57 -10.24
CA ASN A 282 5.09 -8.42 -10.88
C ASN A 282 6.59 -8.58 -11.15
N GLY A 283 7.31 -9.35 -10.33
CA GLY A 283 8.73 -9.64 -10.49
C GLY A 283 8.99 -11.01 -11.10
N LEU A 284 8.13 -11.99 -10.86
CA LEU A 284 8.35 -13.37 -11.29
C LEU A 284 8.55 -13.48 -12.81
N HIS A 285 9.41 -14.40 -13.25
CA HIS A 285 9.69 -14.62 -14.65
C HIS A 285 8.46 -15.20 -15.39
N TYR A 286 8.39 -15.01 -16.71
CA TYR A 286 7.29 -15.51 -17.56
C TYR A 286 7.07 -17.02 -17.50
N ASN A 287 8.14 -17.78 -17.20
CA ASN A 287 8.09 -19.24 -17.09
C ASN A 287 7.92 -19.72 -15.65
N HIS A 288 7.74 -18.83 -14.68
CA HIS A 288 7.25 -19.21 -13.37
C HIS A 288 5.74 -19.33 -13.45
N THR A 289 5.20 -20.55 -13.46
CA THR A 289 3.78 -20.81 -13.67
C THR A 289 3.17 -21.61 -12.53
N THR A 290 1.88 -21.43 -12.29
CA THR A 290 1.06 -22.34 -11.47
C THR A 290 -0.14 -22.82 -12.29
N PRO A 291 -0.88 -23.85 -11.85
CA PRO A 291 -2.10 -24.27 -12.53
C PRO A 291 -3.12 -23.15 -12.76
N ASN A 292 -3.20 -22.18 -11.84
CA ASN A 292 -4.10 -21.03 -11.92
C ASN A 292 -3.49 -19.80 -12.60
N GLN A 293 -2.18 -19.82 -12.88
CA GLN A 293 -1.47 -18.75 -13.59
C GLN A 293 -0.55 -19.35 -14.67
N GLY A 294 -1.17 -19.96 -15.69
CA GLY A 294 -0.45 -20.57 -16.80
C GLY A 294 0.27 -19.58 -17.72
N GLY A 295 -0.04 -18.28 -17.64
CA GLY A 295 0.69 -17.21 -18.33
C GLY A 295 1.97 -16.77 -17.61
N GLY A 296 2.17 -17.26 -16.39
CA GLY A 296 3.31 -16.98 -15.52
C GLY A 296 3.42 -15.54 -15.03
N GLY A 297 4.60 -15.21 -14.49
CA GLY A 297 4.92 -13.88 -13.98
C GLY A 297 5.16 -12.85 -15.08
N TRP A 298 5.33 -11.59 -14.69
CA TRP A 298 5.42 -10.46 -15.60
C TRP A 298 6.83 -9.91 -15.80
N ASN A 299 7.77 -10.37 -14.97
CA ASN A 299 9.20 -10.13 -15.09
C ASN A 299 9.65 -8.66 -14.99
N GLY A 300 8.85 -7.82 -14.31
CA GLY A 300 9.13 -6.40 -14.13
C GLY A 300 10.08 -6.14 -12.98
N PHE A 301 9.52 -6.17 -11.76
CA PHE A 301 10.14 -5.65 -10.54
C PHE A 301 11.40 -6.43 -10.16
N SER A 302 12.37 -5.72 -9.57
CA SER A 302 13.60 -6.32 -9.04
C SER A 302 14.06 -5.60 -7.79
N ALA A 303 14.80 -6.31 -6.94
CA ALA A 303 15.56 -5.71 -5.84
C ALA A 303 16.86 -5.09 -6.37
N LEU A 304 17.34 -4.05 -5.69
CA LEU A 304 18.70 -3.56 -5.90
C LEU A 304 19.71 -4.56 -5.34
N SER A 305 20.86 -4.69 -5.99
CA SER A 305 21.91 -5.60 -5.53
C SER A 305 22.43 -5.24 -4.15
N GLU A 306 22.58 -3.94 -3.88
CA GLU A 306 23.03 -3.42 -2.59
C GLU A 306 21.99 -3.58 -1.47
N PHE A 307 20.70 -3.58 -1.80
CA PHE A 307 19.64 -3.86 -0.82
C PHE A 307 19.66 -5.32 -0.38
N TYR A 308 19.81 -6.22 -1.35
CA TYR A 308 19.99 -7.64 -1.08
C TYR A 308 21.23 -7.95 -0.22
N ASP A 309 22.28 -7.13 -0.33
CA ASP A 309 23.50 -7.28 0.49
C ASP A 309 23.32 -6.83 1.95
N LEU A 310 22.20 -6.21 2.31
CA LEU A 310 21.87 -5.92 3.71
C LEU A 310 21.56 -7.20 4.51
N PHE A 311 21.26 -8.31 3.82
CA PHE A 311 20.86 -9.57 4.43
C PHE A 311 22.05 -10.51 4.61
N GLU A 312 22.09 -11.24 5.72
CA GLU A 312 23.15 -12.21 5.99
C GLU A 312 23.10 -13.38 4.99
N GLY A 313 24.24 -13.71 4.37
CA GLY A 313 24.42 -14.86 3.50
C GLY A 313 25.43 -14.64 2.37
N ASP A 314 25.68 -15.66 1.55
CA ASP A 314 26.56 -15.54 0.37
C ASP A 314 25.94 -14.59 -0.66
N ALA A 315 26.67 -13.57 -1.10
CA ALA A 315 26.17 -12.58 -2.04
C ALA A 315 25.74 -13.20 -3.39
N SER A 316 26.36 -14.28 -3.84
CA SER A 316 26.11 -14.85 -5.17
C SER A 316 25.08 -15.97 -5.21
N GLU A 317 24.66 -16.48 -4.05
CA GLU A 317 23.79 -17.65 -3.94
C GLU A 317 22.69 -17.45 -2.90
N ASN A 318 21.52 -18.01 -3.17
CA ASN A 318 20.40 -18.04 -2.22
C ASN A 318 19.71 -19.40 -2.22
N TYR A 319 20.45 -20.51 -2.09
CA TYR A 319 19.86 -21.86 -2.07
C TYR A 319 19.34 -22.25 -0.68
N GLY A 320 18.23 -23.01 -0.64
CA GLY A 320 17.60 -23.47 0.62
C GLY A 320 16.85 -24.79 0.49
N MET A 321 16.41 -25.31 1.64
CA MET A 321 15.59 -26.52 1.70
C MET A 321 14.13 -26.23 1.32
N ALA A 322 13.38 -27.28 0.95
CA ALA A 322 12.00 -27.16 0.48
C ALA A 322 11.04 -26.55 1.51
N ASP A 323 11.37 -26.72 2.80
CA ASP A 323 10.61 -26.25 3.96
C ASP A 323 10.97 -24.82 4.38
N GLY A 324 11.82 -24.14 3.61
CA GLY A 324 12.28 -22.79 3.90
C GLY A 324 13.29 -22.64 5.03
N SER A 325 13.84 -23.76 5.52
CA SER A 325 14.97 -23.69 6.43
C SER A 325 16.22 -23.08 5.74
N PRO A 326 16.89 -22.11 6.39
CA PRO A 326 18.04 -21.44 5.80
C PRO A 326 19.22 -22.40 5.68
N LEU A 327 19.92 -22.32 4.56
CA LEU A 327 21.21 -22.99 4.36
C LEU A 327 22.34 -21.95 4.32
N ASN A 328 23.58 -22.42 4.44
CA ASN A 328 24.78 -21.61 4.19
C ASN A 328 24.91 -20.32 5.03
N ASN A 329 24.42 -20.32 6.28
CA ASN A 329 24.43 -19.17 7.21
C ASN A 329 23.60 -17.97 6.74
N GLN A 330 22.54 -18.21 5.96
CA GLN A 330 21.61 -17.15 5.56
C GLN A 330 20.62 -16.84 6.69
N GLU A 331 20.23 -15.57 6.81
CA GLU A 331 19.09 -15.23 7.66
C GLU A 331 17.76 -15.59 6.98
N GLU A 332 16.73 -15.88 7.78
CA GLU A 332 15.43 -16.35 7.31
C GLU A 332 14.77 -15.39 6.31
N ARG A 333 14.85 -14.08 6.56
CA ARG A 333 14.16 -13.04 5.77
C ARG A 333 14.69 -12.91 4.35
N ARG A 334 15.92 -13.35 4.12
CA ARG A 334 16.50 -13.40 2.77
C ARG A 334 15.76 -14.39 1.88
N GLY A 335 15.10 -15.37 2.49
CA GLY A 335 14.45 -16.48 1.82
C GLY A 335 15.46 -17.38 1.12
N PHE A 336 15.00 -18.06 0.08
CA PHE A 336 15.79 -19.06 -0.63
C PHE A 336 15.18 -19.37 -1.99
N VAL A 337 15.96 -20.07 -2.82
CA VAL A 337 15.59 -20.65 -4.11
C VAL A 337 15.77 -22.17 -3.98
N PRO A 338 14.75 -22.98 -4.32
CA PRO A 338 14.87 -24.43 -4.31
C PRO A 338 15.83 -24.90 -5.41
N ASP A 339 16.38 -26.11 -5.25
CA ASP A 339 17.14 -26.81 -6.27
C ASP A 339 16.38 -28.06 -6.76
N ALA A 340 17.00 -28.85 -7.64
CA ALA A 340 16.37 -30.07 -8.18
C ALA A 340 15.97 -31.10 -7.09
N SER A 341 16.51 -30.99 -5.87
CA SER A 341 16.19 -31.86 -4.74
C SER A 341 15.22 -31.27 -3.73
N SER A 342 15.06 -29.93 -3.72
CA SER A 342 14.14 -29.21 -2.82
C SER A 342 12.95 -28.55 -3.51
N ALA A 343 12.89 -28.56 -4.84
CA ALA A 343 11.69 -28.20 -5.58
C ALA A 343 10.64 -29.33 -5.46
N ASP A 344 9.42 -28.96 -5.12
CA ASP A 344 8.32 -29.89 -4.94
C ASP A 344 6.98 -29.23 -5.32
N GLU A 345 6.29 -29.83 -6.28
CA GLU A 345 4.99 -29.40 -6.83
C GLU A 345 3.92 -29.20 -5.74
N ALA A 346 3.92 -30.04 -4.71
CA ALA A 346 2.92 -29.99 -3.65
C ALA A 346 3.26 -28.98 -2.55
N VAL A 347 4.54 -28.62 -2.41
CA VAL A 347 5.03 -27.73 -1.34
C VAL A 347 5.22 -26.31 -1.86
N ASN A 348 6.05 -26.13 -2.89
CA ASN A 348 6.50 -24.83 -3.34
C ASN A 348 6.32 -24.57 -4.84
N TYR A 349 5.88 -25.54 -5.64
CA TYR A 349 5.77 -25.42 -7.11
C TYR A 349 7.11 -25.04 -7.79
N GLY A 350 8.25 -25.30 -7.14
CA GLY A 350 9.58 -24.87 -7.60
C GLY A 350 9.88 -23.39 -7.36
N PHE A 351 8.96 -22.64 -6.75
CA PHE A 351 9.18 -21.26 -6.35
C PHE A 351 9.98 -21.19 -5.06
N GLY A 352 10.82 -20.16 -4.95
CA GLY A 352 11.49 -19.80 -3.71
C GLY A 352 10.67 -18.84 -2.85
N TYR A 353 11.31 -18.32 -1.80
CA TYR A 353 10.80 -17.25 -0.96
C TYR A 353 11.82 -16.11 -0.90
N GLY A 354 11.38 -14.90 -0.55
CA GLY A 354 12.27 -13.76 -0.38
C GLY A 354 12.94 -13.36 -1.69
N PHE A 355 14.26 -13.47 -1.79
CA PHE A 355 15.01 -13.08 -2.97
C PHE A 355 15.31 -14.26 -3.90
N LEU A 356 14.88 -14.17 -5.16
CA LEU A 356 15.17 -15.18 -6.17
C LEU A 356 16.39 -14.77 -7.02
N ILE A 357 17.43 -15.58 -6.92
CA ILE A 357 18.72 -15.45 -7.61
C ILE A 357 19.26 -16.85 -7.93
N GLY A 358 19.93 -17.01 -9.07
CA GLY A 358 20.47 -18.28 -9.53
C GLY A 358 19.51 -19.07 -10.42
N GLN A 359 19.83 -20.35 -10.65
CA GLN A 359 18.99 -21.25 -11.45
C GLN A 359 17.62 -21.44 -10.80
N GLN A 360 16.55 -21.25 -11.58
CA GLN A 360 15.18 -21.50 -11.13
C GLN A 360 14.70 -22.90 -11.56
N TYR A 361 13.75 -23.47 -10.81
CA TYR A 361 13.28 -24.83 -11.00
C TYR A 361 11.76 -24.89 -11.08
N ASP A 362 11.26 -25.92 -11.78
CA ASP A 362 9.85 -26.28 -11.77
C ASP A 362 9.55 -27.18 -10.56
N GLY A 363 8.28 -27.37 -10.22
CA GLY A 363 7.86 -28.19 -9.08
C GLY A 363 8.27 -29.67 -9.16
N ASP A 364 8.60 -30.18 -10.35
CA ASP A 364 9.13 -31.53 -10.54
C ASP A 364 10.67 -31.64 -10.40
N GLY A 365 11.34 -30.53 -10.08
CA GLY A 365 12.81 -30.44 -9.96
C GLY A 365 13.54 -30.21 -11.28
N SER A 366 12.83 -30.02 -12.39
CA SER A 366 13.44 -29.67 -13.67
C SER A 366 13.96 -28.23 -13.66
N ALA A 367 15.17 -28.02 -14.18
CA ALA A 367 15.71 -26.68 -14.36
C ALA A 367 14.90 -25.91 -15.41
N LEU A 368 14.36 -24.75 -15.02
CA LEU A 368 13.62 -23.88 -15.94
C LEU A 368 14.56 -23.25 -16.96
N THR A 369 14.01 -22.95 -18.14
CA THR A 369 14.66 -22.16 -19.17
C THR A 369 14.01 -20.79 -19.28
N ASP A 370 14.73 -19.82 -19.85
CA ASP A 370 14.19 -18.57 -20.34
C ASP A 370 13.35 -18.82 -21.62
N ARG A 371 12.72 -17.79 -22.18
CA ARG A 371 11.89 -17.89 -23.40
C ARG A 371 12.71 -18.18 -24.66
N SER A 372 14.04 -18.01 -24.61
CA SER A 372 14.96 -18.39 -25.69
C SER A 372 15.43 -19.85 -25.61
N GLY A 373 15.13 -20.54 -24.50
CA GLY A 373 15.53 -21.91 -24.23
C GLY A 373 16.90 -22.03 -23.53
N ALA A 374 17.51 -20.92 -23.12
CA ALA A 374 18.71 -20.94 -22.28
C ALA A 374 18.32 -21.18 -20.81
N PRO A 375 19.23 -21.65 -19.93
CA PRO A 375 18.91 -21.82 -18.51
C PRO A 375 18.40 -20.52 -17.86
N LEU A 376 17.30 -20.60 -17.12
CA LEU A 376 16.73 -19.48 -16.36
C LEU A 376 17.56 -19.25 -15.10
N VAL A 377 18.66 -18.51 -15.25
CA VAL A 377 19.54 -18.12 -14.16
C VAL A 377 19.34 -16.64 -13.87
N LEU A 378 18.65 -16.33 -12.77
CA LEU A 378 18.46 -14.96 -12.33
C LEU A 378 19.77 -14.38 -11.79
N THR A 379 20.15 -13.18 -12.22
CA THR A 379 21.45 -12.60 -11.86
C THR A 379 21.33 -11.33 -11.04
N ARG A 380 22.43 -10.90 -10.42
CA ARG A 380 22.47 -9.66 -9.65
C ARG A 380 22.51 -8.43 -10.54
N GLU A 381 23.23 -8.55 -11.63
CA GLU A 381 23.47 -7.49 -12.58
C GLU A 381 22.17 -7.07 -13.24
N LEU A 382 22.01 -5.77 -13.35
CA LEU A 382 20.83 -5.12 -13.88
C LEU A 382 21.29 -3.87 -14.62
N ASP A 383 20.60 -3.52 -15.70
CA ASP A 383 20.65 -2.19 -16.31
C ASP A 383 19.25 -1.57 -16.28
N LEU A 384 19.13 -0.36 -15.73
CA LEU A 384 17.83 0.31 -15.57
C LEU A 384 17.10 0.54 -16.92
N ASN A 385 17.84 0.75 -18.01
CA ASN A 385 17.29 1.11 -19.32
C ASN A 385 17.16 -0.07 -20.28
N ASN A 386 17.89 -1.17 -20.05
CA ASN A 386 17.89 -2.32 -20.93
C ASN A 386 18.39 -3.59 -20.21
N SER A 387 17.54 -4.16 -19.35
CA SER A 387 17.77 -5.49 -18.79
C SER A 387 17.12 -6.57 -19.65
N ASN A 388 17.77 -7.71 -19.82
CA ASN A 388 17.15 -8.91 -20.39
C ASN A 388 16.21 -9.56 -19.37
N GLU A 389 15.60 -10.71 -19.70
CA GLU A 389 14.62 -11.33 -18.80
C GLU A 389 15.19 -12.05 -17.58
N THR A 390 16.50 -12.31 -17.53
CA THR A 390 17.15 -13.02 -16.42
C THR A 390 17.92 -12.10 -15.48
N GLN A 391 18.23 -10.87 -15.90
CA GLN A 391 18.96 -9.89 -15.09
C GLN A 391 18.14 -9.37 -13.89
N GLY A 392 18.79 -8.99 -12.79
CA GLY A 392 18.18 -8.49 -11.57
C GLY A 392 17.63 -9.58 -10.62
N ILE A 393 17.60 -9.27 -9.34
CA ILE A 393 17.10 -10.17 -8.28
C ILE A 393 15.58 -10.01 -8.18
N ARG A 394 14.80 -11.10 -8.12
CA ARG A 394 13.34 -11.00 -7.92
C ARG A 394 12.98 -11.06 -6.45
N ILE A 395 11.83 -10.51 -6.09
CA ILE A 395 11.31 -10.51 -4.72
C ILE A 395 9.99 -11.28 -4.71
N LEU A 396 9.88 -12.25 -3.80
CA LEU A 396 8.69 -13.08 -3.59
C LEU A 396 8.40 -13.25 -2.09
N LYS A 397 7.79 -12.24 -1.49
CA LYS A 397 7.39 -12.26 -0.07
C LYS A 397 6.07 -12.98 0.15
N TYR A 398 5.08 -12.70 -0.69
CA TYR A 398 3.83 -13.46 -0.74
C TYR A 398 3.97 -14.61 -1.73
N HIS A 399 3.86 -15.84 -1.23
CA HIS A 399 4.05 -17.04 -2.06
C HIS A 399 2.78 -17.41 -2.84
N PRO A 400 2.83 -17.85 -4.11
CA PRO A 400 1.64 -18.24 -4.89
C PRO A 400 0.96 -19.54 -4.44
N ASN A 401 1.61 -20.31 -3.56
CA ASN A 401 1.05 -21.45 -2.83
C ASN A 401 1.23 -21.25 -1.32
N PRO A 402 0.28 -20.62 -0.62
CA PRO A 402 0.43 -20.29 0.80
C PRO A 402 0.23 -21.48 1.75
N SER A 403 -0.34 -22.60 1.27
CA SER A 403 -0.77 -23.71 2.12
C SER A 403 0.34 -24.74 2.40
N GLY A 404 1.42 -24.74 1.60
CA GLY A 404 2.55 -25.68 1.71
C GLY A 404 2.21 -27.17 1.60
N VAL A 405 0.92 -27.54 1.53
CA VAL A 405 0.40 -28.90 1.45
C VAL A 405 -0.95 -28.91 0.72
N GLY A 406 -1.07 -29.69 -0.36
CA GLY A 406 -2.35 -30.07 -0.97
C GLY A 406 -2.76 -29.27 -2.22
N VAL A 407 -3.83 -29.73 -2.88
CA VAL A 407 -4.34 -29.17 -4.14
C VAL A 407 -4.80 -27.72 -3.92
N VAL A 408 -4.14 -26.79 -4.61
CA VAL A 408 -4.49 -25.37 -4.74
C VAL A 408 -6.00 -25.21 -4.90
N ALA A 409 -6.61 -24.34 -4.08
CA ALA A 409 -7.91 -23.79 -4.46
C ALA A 409 -7.72 -22.95 -5.75
N SER A 410 -8.75 -22.82 -6.59
CA SER A 410 -8.63 -22.18 -7.91
C SER A 410 -8.17 -20.70 -7.89
N ASP A 411 -7.97 -20.11 -6.71
CA ASP A 411 -7.71 -18.70 -6.43
C ASP A 411 -6.45 -18.40 -5.60
N ASP A 412 -5.68 -19.38 -5.11
CA ASP A 412 -4.57 -19.10 -4.15
C ASP A 412 -3.45 -18.22 -4.72
N SER A 413 -3.17 -18.35 -6.02
CA SER A 413 -2.18 -17.55 -6.76
C SER A 413 -2.59 -16.07 -6.92
N PHE A 414 -3.83 -15.74 -6.60
CA PHE A 414 -4.43 -14.41 -6.66
C PHE A 414 -5.25 -14.11 -5.39
N ARG A 415 -4.92 -14.76 -4.27
CA ARG A 415 -5.68 -14.67 -3.01
C ARG A 415 -5.80 -13.26 -2.47
N ALA A 416 -6.68 -13.11 -1.50
CA ALA A 416 -6.76 -11.91 -0.69
C ALA A 416 -6.10 -12.12 0.67
N HIS A 417 -5.00 -11.41 0.93
CA HIS A 417 -4.38 -11.29 2.25
C HIS A 417 -3.18 -10.35 2.15
N GLU A 418 -3.42 -9.03 2.00
CA GLU A 418 -2.33 -8.04 2.00
C GLU A 418 -2.21 -7.44 3.39
N ILE A 419 -1.09 -7.69 4.06
CA ILE A 419 -0.82 -7.14 5.39
C ILE A 419 -0.42 -5.67 5.25
N LEU A 420 -1.06 -4.81 6.04
CA LEU A 420 -0.70 -3.41 6.13
C LEU A 420 0.09 -3.14 7.39
N PHE A 421 -0.46 -3.56 8.53
CA PHE A 421 0.09 -3.31 9.84
C PHE A 421 0.38 -4.64 10.52
N ARG A 422 1.59 -4.78 11.04
CA ARG A 422 1.98 -5.94 11.83
C ARG A 422 2.89 -5.61 12.99
N PHE A 423 2.95 -6.50 13.96
CA PHE A 423 3.58 -6.25 15.24
C PHE A 423 5.07 -5.98 15.14
N ALA A 424 5.85 -6.62 14.24
CA ALA A 424 7.28 -6.30 14.17
C ALA A 424 7.57 -4.85 13.78
N ASP A 425 6.71 -4.20 12.98
CA ASP A 425 6.87 -2.78 12.71
C ASP A 425 6.60 -1.95 13.98
N ALA A 426 5.53 -2.26 14.72
CA ALA A 426 5.26 -1.63 16.03
C ALA A 426 6.43 -1.83 17.01
N TYR A 427 6.97 -3.04 17.06
CA TYR A 427 8.14 -3.39 17.86
C TYR A 427 9.36 -2.54 17.48
N LEU A 428 9.66 -2.41 16.19
CA LEU A 428 10.76 -1.57 15.70
C LEU A 428 10.51 -0.07 15.89
N MET A 429 9.26 0.41 15.83
CA MET A 429 8.90 1.78 16.19
C MET A 429 9.17 2.05 17.68
N LYS A 430 8.85 1.10 18.56
CA LYS A 430 9.15 1.18 20.00
C LYS A 430 10.66 1.16 20.24
N ALA A 431 11.42 0.29 19.57
CA ALA A 431 12.88 0.27 19.65
C ALA A 431 13.49 1.61 19.21
N GLU A 432 13.03 2.17 18.09
CA GLU A 432 13.47 3.50 17.62
C GLU A 432 13.18 4.60 18.65
N ALA A 433 11.94 4.67 19.16
CA ALA A 433 11.54 5.65 20.16
C ALA A 433 12.38 5.53 21.46
N MET A 434 12.64 4.31 21.91
CA MET A 434 13.50 4.03 23.06
C MET A 434 14.94 4.48 22.83
N ALA A 435 15.52 4.16 21.67
CA ALA A 435 16.88 4.55 21.30
C ALA A 435 17.03 6.08 21.19
N ARG A 436 16.08 6.75 20.53
CA ARG A 436 16.04 8.23 20.44
C ARG A 436 15.83 8.90 21.80
N ASN A 437 15.19 8.21 22.74
CA ASN A 437 15.06 8.63 24.13
C ASN A 437 16.27 8.21 25.03
N GLY A 438 17.36 7.73 24.44
CA GLY A 438 18.62 7.43 25.12
C GLY A 438 18.71 6.05 25.79
N SER A 439 17.77 5.13 25.51
CA SER A 439 17.83 3.76 26.02
C SER A 439 18.70 2.87 25.14
N ASP A 440 19.37 1.88 25.75
CA ASP A 440 20.02 0.80 24.99
C ASP A 440 18.97 -0.24 24.57
N VAL A 441 18.84 -0.44 23.27
CA VAL A 441 17.85 -1.35 22.67
C VAL A 441 18.51 -2.60 22.06
N THR A 442 19.79 -2.84 22.34
CA THR A 442 20.57 -3.95 21.76
C THR A 442 19.90 -5.30 22.00
N THR A 443 19.38 -5.56 23.20
CA THR A 443 18.64 -6.80 23.51
C THR A 443 17.38 -6.92 22.66
N MET A 444 16.58 -5.86 22.58
CA MET A 444 15.31 -5.84 21.84
C MET A 444 15.52 -6.15 20.35
N ILE A 445 16.52 -5.50 19.73
CA ILE A 445 16.84 -5.80 18.32
C ILE A 445 17.41 -7.21 18.16
N ASN A 446 18.23 -7.69 19.09
CA ASN A 446 18.76 -9.05 19.04
C ASN A 446 17.69 -10.13 19.25
N ASP A 447 16.64 -9.85 20.02
CA ASP A 447 15.49 -10.76 20.15
C ASP A 447 14.82 -10.97 18.78
N LEU A 448 14.59 -9.90 18.01
CA LEU A 448 14.09 -10.01 16.64
C LEU A 448 15.10 -10.70 15.70
N ARG A 449 16.37 -10.31 15.74
CA ARG A 449 17.40 -10.88 14.85
C ARG A 449 17.55 -12.38 15.06
N THR A 450 17.63 -12.82 16.31
CA THR A 450 17.74 -14.25 16.64
C THR A 450 16.48 -15.02 16.27
N LEU A 451 15.29 -14.41 16.40
CA LEU A 451 14.03 -14.99 15.90
C LEU A 451 14.06 -15.25 14.39
N ARG A 452 14.77 -14.39 13.63
CA ARG A 452 14.95 -14.46 12.17
C ARG A 452 16.20 -15.22 11.73
N ASN A 453 16.83 -15.97 12.65
CA ASN A 453 18.10 -16.68 12.41
C ASN A 453 19.26 -15.76 11.94
N ALA A 454 19.21 -14.47 12.25
CA ALA A 454 20.29 -13.51 12.00
C ALA A 454 21.24 -13.40 13.20
N SER A 455 22.49 -13.04 12.94
CA SER A 455 23.53 -12.91 13.94
C SER A 455 23.26 -11.75 14.90
N PRO A 456 23.41 -11.90 16.23
CA PRO A 456 23.22 -10.81 17.16
C PRO A 456 24.32 -9.73 17.01
N LEU A 457 23.94 -8.47 17.21
CA LEU A 457 24.84 -7.31 17.20
C LEU A 457 25.41 -7.07 18.60
N GLY A 458 26.66 -6.60 18.66
CA GLY A 458 27.31 -6.22 19.93
C GLY A 458 26.79 -4.90 20.53
N SER A 459 26.28 -4.02 19.68
CA SER A 459 25.63 -2.76 20.05
C SER A 459 24.74 -2.30 18.88
N VAL A 460 23.69 -1.53 19.17
CA VAL A 460 22.75 -1.02 18.16
C VAL A 460 22.79 0.50 18.08
N SER A 461 22.98 1.02 16.87
CA SER A 461 22.82 2.41 16.50
C SER A 461 21.46 2.67 15.82
N LEU A 462 21.12 3.95 15.58
CA LEU A 462 19.93 4.29 14.79
C LEU A 462 20.02 3.75 13.36
N ASN A 463 21.22 3.72 12.75
CA ASN A 463 21.38 3.15 11.41
C ASN A 463 21.14 1.63 11.41
N ASP A 464 21.57 0.94 12.47
CA ASP A 464 21.27 -0.50 12.60
C ASP A 464 19.76 -0.75 12.72
N ILE A 465 19.01 0.15 13.38
CA ILE A 465 17.55 0.09 13.43
C ILE A 465 16.94 0.34 12.04
N LEU A 466 17.44 1.31 11.27
CA LEU A 466 16.97 1.57 9.91
C LEU A 466 17.21 0.37 8.98
N ASP A 467 18.37 -0.27 9.09
CA ASP A 467 18.70 -1.47 8.32
C ASP A 467 17.86 -2.66 8.78
N GLU A 468 17.59 -2.79 10.08
CA GLU A 468 16.72 -3.83 10.62
C GLU A 468 15.27 -3.66 10.15
N ARG A 469 14.79 -2.41 10.07
CA ARG A 469 13.49 -2.08 9.47
C ARG A 469 13.46 -2.44 7.98
N ALA A 470 14.54 -2.20 7.24
CA ALA A 470 14.67 -2.63 5.84
C ALA A 470 14.54 -4.14 5.70
N ARG A 471 15.32 -4.90 6.47
CA ARG A 471 15.29 -6.38 6.43
C ARG A 471 13.94 -6.94 6.84
N GLU A 472 13.34 -6.37 7.88
CA GLU A 472 12.06 -6.85 8.41
C GLU A 472 10.91 -6.48 7.46
N LEU A 473 10.86 -5.25 6.94
CA LEU A 473 9.67 -4.65 6.31
C LEU A 473 9.76 -4.44 4.80
N TYR A 474 10.74 -5.03 4.11
CA TYR A 474 10.89 -4.82 2.67
C TYR A 474 9.59 -5.12 1.92
N ILE A 475 9.23 -4.25 0.97
CA ILE A 475 8.01 -4.29 0.17
C ILE A 475 6.68 -4.26 0.94
N GLU A 476 6.67 -3.71 2.17
CA GLU A 476 5.49 -3.52 3.04
C GLU A 476 5.08 -2.04 3.23
N PHE A 477 5.31 -1.19 2.23
CA PHE A 477 4.84 0.19 2.11
C PHE A 477 5.52 1.25 3.00
N TRP A 478 6.51 0.87 3.82
CA TRP A 478 7.05 1.76 4.86
C TRP A 478 8.43 2.34 4.56
N ARG A 479 9.14 1.83 3.55
CA ARG A 479 10.55 2.20 3.34
C ARG A 479 10.74 3.68 3.08
N ARG A 480 9.92 4.32 2.24
CA ARG A 480 10.00 5.77 2.02
C ARG A 480 9.82 6.55 3.32
N ASN A 481 8.81 6.21 4.13
CA ASN A 481 8.53 6.91 5.39
C ASN A 481 9.74 6.81 6.34
N ASP A 482 10.35 5.63 6.43
CA ASP A 482 11.54 5.41 7.24
C ASP A 482 12.75 6.17 6.71
N LEU A 483 13.03 6.08 5.41
CA LEU A 483 14.15 6.80 4.80
C LEU A 483 14.02 8.32 4.98
N VAL A 484 12.82 8.89 4.86
CA VAL A 484 12.65 10.34 5.08
C VAL A 484 12.86 10.69 6.56
N ARG A 485 12.35 9.90 7.52
CA ARG A 485 12.56 10.14 8.96
C ARG A 485 14.02 10.03 9.39
N PHE A 486 14.82 9.26 8.67
CA PHE A 486 16.25 9.08 8.94
C PHE A 486 17.15 9.96 8.06
N ASP A 487 16.57 10.90 7.29
CA ASP A 487 17.30 11.75 6.34
C ASP A 487 18.15 10.95 5.33
N GLN A 488 17.63 9.78 4.92
CA GLN A 488 18.26 8.84 3.98
C GLN A 488 17.52 8.73 2.64
N PHE A 489 16.37 9.38 2.45
CA PHE A 489 15.57 9.24 1.22
C PHE A 489 16.25 9.80 -0.03
N THR A 490 17.21 10.69 0.15
CA THR A 490 17.96 11.32 -0.94
C THR A 490 19.40 10.81 -1.03
N LYS A 491 19.76 9.77 -0.27
CA LYS A 491 21.09 9.16 -0.35
C LYS A 491 21.38 8.61 -1.76
N ASP A 492 22.66 8.37 -2.04
CA ASP A 492 23.06 7.69 -3.26
C ASP A 492 22.74 6.19 -3.16
N TRP A 493 22.27 5.62 -4.26
CA TRP A 493 21.91 4.21 -4.40
C TRP A 493 21.99 3.80 -5.88
N GLU A 494 21.96 2.50 -6.15
CA GLU A 494 22.11 1.95 -7.49
C GLU A 494 21.12 2.59 -8.47
N TRP A 495 21.62 3.19 -9.56
CA TRP A 495 20.82 3.88 -10.59
C TRP A 495 20.08 5.15 -10.15
N LYS A 496 20.40 5.70 -8.97
CA LYS A 496 19.95 7.04 -8.59
C LYS A 496 20.48 8.07 -9.60
N ASN A 497 19.67 9.09 -9.90
CA ASN A 497 20.19 10.20 -10.68
C ASN A 497 21.18 11.02 -9.82
N ALA A 498 22.40 11.19 -10.29
CA ALA A 498 23.44 11.93 -9.57
C ALA A 498 23.06 13.40 -9.23
N GLU A 499 22.18 14.03 -10.01
CA GLU A 499 21.67 15.39 -9.74
C GLU A 499 20.64 15.43 -8.61
N GLU A 500 20.04 14.28 -8.27
CA GLU A 500 19.02 14.15 -7.23
C GLU A 500 19.58 13.57 -5.91
N VAL A 501 20.86 13.19 -5.89
CA VAL A 501 21.56 12.77 -4.66
C VAL A 501 21.69 13.96 -3.72
N GLY A 502 21.16 13.83 -2.51
CA GLY A 502 21.09 14.89 -1.49
C GLY A 502 20.05 15.98 -1.78
N ASN A 503 19.15 15.79 -2.76
CA ASN A 503 18.13 16.79 -3.07
C ASN A 503 16.87 16.64 -2.20
N ASP A 504 16.88 17.27 -1.02
CA ASP A 504 15.78 17.17 -0.04
C ASP A 504 14.43 17.73 -0.51
N VAL A 505 14.38 18.44 -1.65
CA VAL A 505 13.11 18.77 -2.34
C VAL A 505 12.27 17.52 -2.59
N ARG A 506 12.92 16.37 -2.83
CA ARG A 506 12.28 15.10 -3.12
C ARG A 506 11.58 14.46 -1.92
N ASN A 507 11.87 14.91 -0.70
CA ASN A 507 11.19 14.40 0.50
C ASN A 507 9.66 14.61 0.44
N LEU A 508 9.19 15.63 -0.29
CA LEU A 508 7.78 15.81 -0.62
C LEU A 508 7.55 15.66 -2.13
N PHE A 509 6.43 15.02 -2.50
CA PHE A 509 5.97 14.98 -3.87
C PHE A 509 5.37 16.35 -4.28
N PRO A 510 5.41 16.70 -5.57
CA PRO A 510 4.73 17.89 -6.06
C PRO A 510 3.21 17.75 -5.92
N ILE A 511 2.53 18.84 -5.57
CA ILE A 511 1.07 18.95 -5.63
C ILE A 511 0.63 18.86 -7.10
N PRO A 512 -0.36 18.02 -7.45
CA PRO A 512 -0.89 17.97 -8.81
C PRO A 512 -1.38 19.33 -9.31
N LEU A 513 -1.02 19.69 -10.54
CA LEU A 513 -1.38 20.99 -11.13
C LEU A 513 -2.90 21.24 -11.14
N ALA A 514 -3.70 20.20 -11.42
CA ALA A 514 -5.15 20.31 -11.43
C ALA A 514 -5.71 20.71 -10.05
N ALA A 515 -5.09 20.23 -8.95
CA ALA A 515 -5.48 20.59 -7.59
C ALA A 515 -5.11 22.04 -7.25
N LEU A 516 -3.92 22.51 -7.68
CA LEU A 516 -3.52 23.91 -7.51
C LEU A 516 -4.44 24.88 -8.27
N VAL A 517 -4.89 24.48 -9.46
CA VAL A 517 -5.81 25.30 -10.27
C VAL A 517 -7.22 25.32 -9.68
N SER A 518 -7.69 24.19 -9.14
CA SER A 518 -9.05 24.10 -8.58
C SER A 518 -9.17 24.65 -7.16
N ASN A 519 -8.09 24.62 -6.38
CA ASN A 519 -8.07 25.11 -5.01
C ASN A 519 -6.93 26.14 -4.79
N PRO A 520 -7.22 27.46 -4.83
CA PRO A 520 -6.23 28.51 -4.62
C PRO A 520 -5.65 28.57 -3.20
N ASN A 521 -6.18 27.78 -2.25
CA ASN A 521 -5.63 27.67 -0.90
C ASN A 521 -4.41 26.73 -0.85
N LEU A 522 -4.22 25.87 -1.86
CA LEU A 522 -3.04 25.03 -1.98
C LEU A 522 -1.86 25.83 -2.54
N THR A 523 -0.67 25.57 -2.01
CA THR A 523 0.59 26.10 -2.55
C THR A 523 1.46 24.95 -3.05
N GLN A 524 2.19 25.14 -4.14
CA GLN A 524 3.14 24.12 -4.59
C GLN A 524 4.25 23.92 -3.55
N ASN A 525 4.71 22.68 -3.38
CA ASN A 525 5.83 22.37 -2.51
C ASN A 525 7.12 23.03 -3.03
N PRO A 526 8.00 23.54 -2.14
CA PRO A 526 9.21 24.24 -2.57
C PRO A 526 10.07 23.40 -3.52
N GLY A 527 10.51 24.01 -4.62
CA GLY A 527 11.39 23.37 -5.62
C GLY A 527 10.70 22.77 -6.85
N TYR A 528 9.36 22.79 -6.91
CA TYR A 528 8.56 22.25 -8.02
C TYR A 528 7.89 23.30 -8.90
#